data_AF-A0A225DAP7-F1
#
_entry.id   AF-A0A225DAP7-F1
#
_cell.length_a   1.000
_cell.length_b   1.000
_cell.length_c   1.000
_cell.angle_alpha   90.00
_cell.angle_beta   90.00
_cell.angle_gamma   90.00
#
_symmetry.space_group_name_H-M   'P 1'
#
loop_
_entity.id
_entity.type
_entity.pdbx_description
1 polymer ?
#
loop_
_entity_poly.entity_id
_entity_poly.type
_entity_poly.pdbx_seq_one_letter_code
_entity_poly.pdbx_strand_id
1 'polypeptide(L)'
;MDEEAFLRAIGAAPDDHTVRLVYADWLEERADPRAELVRLQVRLREAADDDPSHAPLQAREQELRAGCPVYWLARLDPPVWCVVGNIVDTRPSVVGEGARHGTRLFRPNAKIFLATRNHWHALLAPDRYARESIEVVGQHRKSREWIGSWVRVALTANWRVRLVHHPGALVRLREAGWAGFWLRPHEFQCPPERGSVECLQALFEAIFATLRRPE
;
A
#
# COMPACT_ATOMS: atom_id res chain seq x y z
N MET A 1 -19.39 -15.98 17.85
CA MET A 1 -18.92 -14.96 16.89
C MET A 1 -17.87 -15.61 16.00
N ASP A 2 -17.81 -15.27 14.71
CA ASP A 2 -16.83 -15.81 13.76
C ASP A 2 -15.75 -14.75 13.47
N GLU A 3 -14.51 -15.20 13.24
CA GLU A 3 -13.34 -14.36 12.97
C GLU A 3 -13.57 -13.42 11.79
N GLU A 4 -14.25 -13.91 10.74
CA GLU A 4 -14.53 -13.13 9.55
C GLU A 4 -15.44 -11.92 9.84
N ALA A 5 -16.31 -12.00 10.87
CA ALA A 5 -17.12 -10.86 11.28
C ALA A 5 -16.26 -9.73 11.85
N PHE A 6 -15.26 -10.07 12.67
CA PHE A 6 -14.29 -9.11 13.19
C PHE A 6 -13.45 -8.49 12.08
N LEU A 7 -12.89 -9.31 11.18
CA LEU A 7 -12.06 -8.82 10.08
C LEU A 7 -12.84 -7.92 9.10
N ARG A 8 -14.14 -8.16 8.90
CA ARG A 8 -15.02 -7.23 8.16
C ARG A 8 -15.24 -5.93 8.92
N ALA A 9 -15.51 -5.99 10.22
CA ALA A 9 -15.73 -4.80 11.04
C ALA A 9 -14.47 -3.91 11.09
N ILE A 10 -13.29 -4.49 11.32
CA ILE A 10 -12.00 -3.78 11.28
C ILE A 10 -11.77 -3.15 9.91
N GLY A 11 -12.08 -3.86 8.82
CA GLY A 11 -11.96 -3.31 7.47
C GLY A 11 -12.93 -2.16 7.17
N ALA A 12 -14.10 -2.14 7.81
CA ALA A 12 -15.10 -1.09 7.65
C ALA A 12 -14.80 0.17 8.47
N ALA A 13 -14.15 0.00 9.63
CA ALA A 13 -13.74 1.09 10.52
C ALA A 13 -12.26 0.90 10.94
N PRO A 14 -11.30 1.18 10.04
CA PRO A 14 -9.89 0.86 10.28
C PRO A 14 -9.25 1.62 11.46
N ASP A 15 -9.80 2.78 11.78
CA ASP A 15 -9.38 3.68 12.86
C ASP A 15 -10.14 3.43 14.19
N ASP A 16 -11.13 2.53 14.18
CA ASP A 16 -11.84 2.14 15.40
C ASP A 16 -11.01 1.10 16.16
N HIS A 17 -10.34 1.56 17.21
CA HIS A 17 -9.54 0.71 18.09
C HIS A 17 -10.40 -0.21 18.96
N THR A 18 -11.65 0.16 19.27
CA THR A 18 -12.54 -0.67 20.09
C THR A 18 -12.81 -2.00 19.39
N VAL A 19 -13.13 -1.98 18.09
CA VAL A 19 -13.34 -3.23 17.33
C VAL A 19 -12.08 -4.11 17.30
N ARG A 20 -10.89 -3.50 17.22
CA ARG A 20 -9.61 -4.22 17.27
C ARG A 20 -9.35 -4.84 18.63
N LEU A 21 -9.63 -4.13 19.72
CA LEU A 21 -9.43 -4.64 21.08
C LEU A 21 -10.39 -5.78 21.42
N VAL A 22 -11.68 -5.66 21.06
CA VAL A 22 -12.64 -6.77 21.24
C VAL A 22 -12.21 -8.01 20.44
N TYR A 23 -11.66 -7.82 19.24
CA TYR A 23 -11.11 -8.92 18.46
C TYR A 23 -9.87 -9.54 19.12
N ALA A 24 -8.99 -8.73 19.73
CA ALA A 24 -7.84 -9.23 20.47
C ALA A 24 -8.26 -10.04 21.70
N ASP A 25 -9.28 -9.60 22.44
CA ASP A 25 -9.83 -10.35 23.58
C ASP A 25 -10.39 -11.70 23.11
N TRP A 26 -11.13 -11.72 21.99
CA TRP A 26 -11.64 -12.96 21.38
C TRP A 26 -10.51 -13.93 20.95
N LEU A 27 -9.38 -13.42 20.46
CA LEU A 27 -8.20 -14.23 20.14
C LEU A 27 -7.53 -14.78 21.41
N GLU A 28 -7.43 -13.96 22.45
CA GLU A 28 -6.79 -14.33 23.73
C GLU A 28 -7.57 -15.41 24.49
N GLU A 29 -8.91 -15.33 24.51
CA GLU A 29 -9.77 -16.38 25.07
C GLU A 29 -9.53 -17.76 24.43
N ARG A 30 -8.95 -17.77 23.23
CA ARG A 30 -8.65 -18.97 22.44
C ARG A 30 -7.16 -19.33 22.46
N ALA A 31 -6.38 -18.65 23.31
CA ALA A 31 -4.93 -18.76 23.40
C ALA A 31 -4.22 -18.54 22.04
N ASP A 32 -4.79 -17.69 21.19
CA ASP A 32 -4.22 -17.39 19.87
C ASP A 32 -3.13 -16.30 19.99
N PRO A 33 -1.87 -16.58 19.61
CA PRO A 33 -0.76 -15.64 19.75
C PRO A 33 -0.93 -14.36 18.92
N ARG A 34 -1.84 -14.35 17.94
CA ARG A 34 -2.16 -13.17 17.13
C ARG A 34 -2.77 -12.03 17.95
N ALA A 35 -3.33 -12.31 19.14
CA ALA A 35 -3.87 -11.30 20.04
C ALA A 35 -2.83 -10.21 20.40
N GLU A 36 -1.58 -10.62 20.64
CA GLU A 36 -0.48 -9.70 20.98
C GLU A 36 -0.26 -8.67 19.86
N LEU A 37 -0.24 -9.12 18.61
CA LEU A 37 -0.04 -8.26 17.45
C LEU A 37 -1.17 -7.25 17.29
N VAL A 38 -2.43 -7.67 17.49
CA VAL A 38 -3.58 -6.76 17.37
C VAL A 38 -3.50 -5.66 18.44
N ARG A 39 -3.15 -5.99 19.68
CA ARG A 39 -2.98 -4.98 20.75
C ARG A 39 -1.78 -4.07 20.49
N LEU A 40 -0.68 -4.63 20.02
CA LEU A 40 0.50 -3.85 19.64
C LEU A 40 0.18 -2.84 18.54
N GLN A 41 -0.62 -3.25 17.56
CA GLN A 41 -1.11 -2.38 16.50
C GLN A 41 -2.01 -1.24 16.99
N VAL A 42 -2.83 -1.47 18.02
CA VAL A 42 -3.60 -0.40 18.67
C VAL A 42 -2.66 0.55 19.40
N ARG A 43 -1.73 0.02 20.19
CA ARG A 43 -0.72 0.84 20.90
C ARG A 43 0.10 1.71 19.97
N LEU A 44 0.55 1.19 18.82
CA LEU A 44 1.28 1.95 17.80
C LEU A 44 0.45 3.11 17.21
N ARG A 45 -0.88 2.97 17.16
CA ARG A 45 -1.78 4.02 16.65
C ARG A 45 -2.14 5.06 17.70
N GLU A 46 -2.14 4.67 18.97
CA GLU A 46 -2.41 5.56 20.11
C GLU A 46 -1.16 6.28 20.61
N ALA A 47 0.02 5.71 20.37
CA ALA A 47 1.30 6.29 20.73
C ALA A 47 1.43 7.68 20.10
N ALA A 48 1.89 8.63 20.90
CA ALA A 48 2.20 9.96 20.42
C ALA A 48 3.31 9.90 19.37
N ASP A 49 3.35 10.93 18.53
CA ASP A 49 4.21 10.95 17.38
C ASP A 49 5.71 10.90 17.72
N ASP A 50 6.07 11.46 18.86
CA ASP A 50 7.41 11.56 19.43
C ASP A 50 7.66 10.55 20.57
N ASP A 51 6.76 9.58 20.77
CA ASP A 51 6.90 8.57 21.80
C ASP A 51 8.14 7.68 21.55
N PRO A 52 9.15 7.68 22.46
CA PRO A 52 10.36 6.87 22.32
C PRO A 52 10.09 5.36 22.23
N SER A 53 8.90 4.90 22.65
CA SER A 53 8.50 3.50 22.54
C SER A 53 8.11 3.10 21.11
N HIS A 54 7.91 4.05 20.20
CA HIS A 54 7.42 3.75 18.84
C HIS A 54 8.36 2.83 18.05
N ALA A 55 9.67 3.08 18.06
CA ALA A 55 10.64 2.24 17.36
C ALA A 55 10.69 0.80 17.92
N PRO A 56 10.82 0.59 19.25
CA PRO A 56 10.70 -0.74 19.85
C PRO A 56 9.38 -1.45 19.55
N LEU A 57 8.24 -0.74 19.61
CA LEU A 57 6.92 -1.31 19.30
C LEU A 57 6.81 -1.71 17.83
N GLN A 58 7.38 -0.93 16.91
CA GLN A 58 7.40 -1.22 15.49
C GLN A 58 8.29 -2.43 15.16
N ALA A 59 9.46 -2.53 15.80
CA ALA A 59 10.32 -3.71 15.68
C ALA A 59 9.59 -4.98 16.15
N ARG A 60 8.94 -4.91 17.31
CA ARG A 60 8.11 -6.02 17.81
C ARG A 60 6.94 -6.36 16.90
N GLU A 61 6.34 -5.35 16.25
CA GLU A 61 5.27 -5.57 15.27
C GLU A 61 5.81 -6.40 14.10
N GLN A 62 6.97 -6.03 13.56
CA GLN A 62 7.59 -6.75 12.44
C GLN A 62 7.89 -8.22 12.80
N GLU A 63 8.40 -8.48 14.01
CA GLU A 63 8.65 -9.83 14.51
C GLU A 63 7.38 -10.68 14.54
N LEU A 64 6.31 -10.16 15.18
CA LEU A 64 5.04 -10.89 15.30
C LEU A 64 4.37 -11.11 13.95
N ARG A 65 4.46 -10.13 13.05
CA ARG A 65 3.93 -10.23 11.69
C ARG A 65 4.59 -11.36 10.91
N ALA A 66 5.88 -11.63 11.10
CA ALA A 66 6.58 -12.70 10.41
C ALA A 66 5.99 -14.10 10.72
N GLY A 67 5.39 -14.28 11.90
CA GLY A 67 4.72 -15.52 12.31
C GLY A 67 3.24 -15.62 11.90
N CYS A 68 2.66 -14.58 11.31
CA CYS A 68 1.22 -14.52 11.04
C CYS A 68 0.88 -14.89 9.59
N PRO A 69 -0.31 -15.50 9.33
CA PRO A 69 -0.77 -15.72 7.97
C PRO A 69 -0.90 -14.41 7.19
N VAL A 70 -0.31 -14.36 5.99
CA VAL A 70 -0.30 -13.16 5.13
C VAL A 70 -1.71 -12.65 4.81
N TYR A 71 -2.66 -13.55 4.54
CA TYR A 71 -4.04 -13.16 4.26
C TYR A 71 -4.73 -12.50 5.45
N TRP A 72 -4.35 -12.88 6.67
CA TRP A 72 -4.90 -12.33 7.91
C TRP A 72 -4.34 -10.92 8.17
N LEU A 73 -3.03 -10.74 8.01
CA LEU A 73 -2.38 -9.43 8.09
C LEU A 73 -2.97 -8.44 7.10
N ALA A 74 -3.25 -8.89 5.89
CA ALA A 74 -3.86 -8.09 4.83
C ALA A 74 -5.22 -7.49 5.21
N ARG A 75 -5.97 -8.17 6.09
CA ARG A 75 -7.30 -7.76 6.56
C ARG A 75 -7.23 -6.83 7.77
N LEU A 76 -6.09 -6.81 8.46
CA LEU A 76 -5.82 -5.93 9.61
C LEU A 76 -5.05 -4.67 9.26
N ASP A 77 -4.25 -4.72 8.19
CA ASP A 77 -3.42 -3.61 7.75
C ASP A 77 -4.28 -2.37 7.49
N PRO A 78 -3.85 -1.21 8.00
CA PRO A 78 -4.57 0.02 7.75
C PRO A 78 -4.52 0.34 6.26
N PRO A 79 -5.47 1.13 5.78
CA PRO A 79 -5.36 1.65 4.44
C PRO A 79 -4.11 2.52 4.30
N VAL A 80 -3.47 2.46 3.12
CA VAL A 80 -2.17 3.10 2.90
C VAL A 80 -2.24 4.15 1.80
N TRP A 81 -1.60 5.31 2.01
CA TRP A 81 -1.40 6.28 0.93
C TRP A 81 -0.44 5.71 -0.11
N CYS A 82 -0.85 5.72 -1.37
CA CYS A 82 -0.06 5.24 -2.48
C CYS A 82 -0.34 6.05 -3.75
N VAL A 83 0.65 6.10 -4.63
CA VAL A 83 0.47 6.62 -5.99
C VAL A 83 -0.11 5.52 -6.86
N VAL A 84 -1.33 5.74 -7.35
CA VAL A 84 -2.10 4.78 -8.14
C VAL A 84 -2.21 5.26 -9.57
N GLY A 85 -1.88 4.39 -10.50
CA GLY A 85 -1.96 4.64 -11.93
C GLY A 85 -2.85 3.62 -12.62
N ASN A 86 -2.92 3.76 -13.93
CA ASN A 86 -3.60 2.84 -14.83
C ASN A 86 -2.63 2.38 -15.91
N ILE A 87 -2.75 1.13 -16.32
CA ILE A 87 -2.13 0.65 -17.56
C ILE A 87 -2.84 1.31 -18.74
N VAL A 88 -2.07 1.81 -19.70
CA VAL A 88 -2.62 2.43 -20.92
C VAL A 88 -3.59 1.50 -21.63
N ASP A 89 -4.64 2.08 -22.23
CA ASP A 89 -5.64 1.30 -22.95
C ASP A 89 -5.00 0.64 -24.18
N THR A 90 -4.44 1.47 -25.05
CA THR A 90 -3.75 1.05 -26.28
C THR A 90 -2.31 1.52 -26.31
N ARG A 91 -1.45 0.74 -26.98
CA ARG A 91 -0.06 1.08 -27.26
C ARG A 91 0.31 0.64 -28.69
N PRO A 92 1.28 1.30 -29.34
CA PRO A 92 1.77 0.83 -30.63
C PRO A 92 2.37 -0.59 -30.51
N SER A 93 2.12 -1.43 -31.50
CA SER A 93 2.77 -2.73 -31.58
C SER A 93 4.27 -2.56 -31.83
N VAL A 94 5.09 -3.35 -31.13
CA VAL A 94 6.55 -3.41 -31.36
C VAL A 94 6.86 -4.27 -32.59
N VAL A 95 5.95 -5.16 -32.98
CA VAL A 95 6.09 -6.08 -34.12
C VAL A 95 4.80 -6.01 -34.93
N GLY A 96 4.86 -5.45 -36.14
CA GLY A 96 3.73 -5.29 -37.07
C GLY A 96 2.94 -3.97 -36.93
N GLU A 97 2.00 -3.76 -37.84
CA GLU A 97 1.05 -2.64 -37.80
C GLU A 97 -0.11 -2.91 -36.84
N GLY A 98 -0.54 -1.88 -36.10
CA GLY A 98 -1.73 -1.94 -35.24
C GLY A 98 -1.50 -1.64 -33.75
N ALA A 99 -2.59 -1.39 -33.03
CA ALA A 99 -2.59 -1.07 -31.60
C ALA A 99 -2.77 -2.33 -30.73
N ARG A 100 -1.86 -2.54 -29.79
CA ARG A 100 -2.00 -3.57 -28.75
C ARG A 100 -2.68 -3.00 -27.52
N HIS A 101 -3.46 -3.83 -26.83
CA HIS A 101 -4.25 -3.41 -25.68
C HIS A 101 -3.59 -3.85 -24.37
N GLY A 102 -3.38 -2.91 -23.44
CA GLY A 102 -2.76 -3.15 -22.13
C GLY A 102 -1.36 -3.76 -22.21
N THR A 103 -1.04 -4.67 -21.29
CA THR A 103 0.24 -5.41 -21.30
C THR A 103 0.06 -6.93 -21.33
N ARG A 104 1.20 -7.65 -21.37
CA ARG A 104 1.21 -9.11 -21.24
C ARG A 104 0.60 -9.55 -19.90
N LEU A 105 0.85 -8.79 -18.83
CA LEU A 105 0.48 -9.13 -17.46
C LEU A 105 -0.82 -8.44 -17.01
N PHE A 106 -1.11 -7.24 -17.52
CA PHE A 106 -2.20 -6.41 -17.05
C PHE A 106 -3.20 -6.09 -18.16
N ARG A 107 -4.48 -5.99 -17.79
CA ARG A 107 -5.55 -5.59 -18.71
C ARG A 107 -5.40 -4.10 -19.07
N PRO A 108 -5.98 -3.66 -20.20
CA PRO A 108 -6.17 -2.24 -20.47
C PRO A 108 -6.86 -1.56 -19.29
N ASN A 109 -6.44 -0.34 -18.93
CA ASN A 109 -6.96 0.43 -17.80
C ASN A 109 -6.84 -0.25 -16.42
N ALA A 110 -6.09 -1.35 -16.30
CA ALA A 110 -5.88 -2.01 -15.01
C ALA A 110 -5.23 -1.05 -14.01
N LYS A 111 -5.77 -1.01 -12.78
CA LYS A 111 -5.18 -0.23 -11.69
C LYS A 111 -3.84 -0.86 -11.28
N ILE A 112 -2.84 0.00 -11.13
CA ILE A 112 -1.51 -0.34 -10.65
C ILE A 112 -1.11 0.62 -9.53
N PHE A 113 -0.30 0.13 -8.61
CA PHE A 113 0.10 0.83 -7.38
C PHE A 113 1.62 0.94 -7.42
N LEU A 114 2.16 2.15 -7.27
CA LEU A 114 3.60 2.32 -7.25
C LEU A 114 4.18 1.59 -6.04
N ALA A 115 5.16 0.74 -6.28
CA ALA A 115 5.76 -0.13 -5.28
C ALA A 115 7.24 0.19 -5.01
N THR A 116 7.73 1.32 -5.52
CA THR A 116 9.13 1.73 -5.39
C THR A 116 9.26 3.19 -4.95
N ARG A 117 10.33 3.49 -4.21
CA ARG A 117 10.73 4.84 -3.80
C ARG A 117 11.80 5.45 -4.70
N ASN A 118 12.47 4.67 -5.54
CA ASN A 118 13.66 5.13 -6.27
C ASN A 118 13.30 5.81 -7.60
N HIS A 119 12.23 5.36 -8.25
CA HIS A 119 11.82 5.83 -9.58
C HIS A 119 10.56 6.69 -9.57
N TRP A 120 10.19 7.24 -8.41
CA TRP A 120 8.98 8.05 -8.28
C TRP A 120 9.00 9.33 -9.12
N HIS A 121 10.19 9.94 -9.28
CA HIS A 121 10.40 11.15 -10.06
C HIS A 121 10.00 10.97 -11.53
N ALA A 122 10.04 9.74 -12.04
CA ALA A 122 9.59 9.41 -13.39
C ALA A 122 8.10 9.70 -13.60
N LEU A 123 7.30 9.72 -12.53
CA LEU A 123 5.88 10.07 -12.57
C LEU A 123 5.62 11.57 -12.68
N LEU A 124 6.59 12.42 -12.32
CA LEU A 124 6.46 13.88 -12.40
C LEU A 124 6.69 14.40 -13.83
N ALA A 125 7.44 13.65 -14.65
CA ALA A 125 7.68 13.98 -16.06
C ALA A 125 7.62 12.71 -16.95
N PRO A 126 6.44 12.09 -17.11
CA PRO A 126 6.31 10.79 -17.77
C PRO A 126 6.88 10.75 -19.19
N ASP A 127 6.77 11.86 -19.94
CA ASP A 127 7.28 11.95 -21.32
C ASP A 127 8.81 11.88 -21.37
N ARG A 128 9.49 12.52 -20.41
CA ARG A 128 10.95 12.49 -20.30
C ARG A 128 11.46 11.09 -19.95
N TYR A 129 10.72 10.39 -19.09
CA TYR A 129 11.11 9.09 -18.52
C TYR A 129 10.38 7.90 -19.15
N ALA A 130 9.78 8.08 -20.33
CA ALA A 130 8.95 7.10 -21.03
C ALA A 130 9.64 5.71 -21.23
N ARG A 131 10.98 5.68 -21.29
CA ARG A 131 11.76 4.44 -21.46
C ARG A 131 12.11 3.74 -20.15
N GLU A 132 12.06 4.44 -19.03
CA GLU A 132 12.36 3.87 -17.72
C GLU A 132 11.25 2.92 -17.27
N SER A 133 11.61 2.02 -16.35
CA SER A 133 10.67 1.09 -15.74
C SER A 133 10.53 1.39 -14.27
N ILE A 134 9.29 1.36 -13.80
CA ILE A 134 8.92 1.53 -12.41
C ILE A 134 8.34 0.23 -11.90
N GLU A 135 8.66 -0.10 -10.64
CA GLU A 135 8.06 -1.25 -9.97
C GLU A 135 6.63 -0.90 -9.54
N VAL A 136 5.69 -1.75 -9.91
CA VAL A 136 4.29 -1.60 -9.57
C VAL A 136 3.69 -2.90 -9.07
N VAL A 137 2.71 -2.77 -8.19
CA VAL A 137 1.80 -3.84 -7.82
C VAL A 137 0.54 -3.73 -8.67
N GLY A 138 0.02 -4.86 -9.17
CA GLY A 138 -1.23 -4.86 -9.94
C GLY A 138 -1.89 -6.24 -9.97
N GLN A 139 -3.16 -6.27 -10.37
CA GLN A 139 -3.89 -7.52 -10.51
C GLN A 139 -3.61 -8.17 -11.87
N HIS A 140 -3.01 -9.36 -11.85
CA HIS A 140 -2.69 -10.12 -13.05
C HIS A 140 -3.94 -10.48 -13.85
N ARG A 141 -3.88 -10.29 -15.17
CA ARG A 141 -5.08 -10.35 -16.04
C ARG A 141 -5.72 -11.74 -16.15
N LYS A 142 -4.93 -12.82 -16.03
CA LYS A 142 -5.38 -14.21 -16.15
C LYS A 142 -5.62 -14.85 -14.79
N SER A 143 -4.59 -14.95 -13.94
CA SER A 143 -4.70 -15.60 -12.62
C SER A 143 -5.50 -14.79 -11.60
N ARG A 144 -5.74 -13.48 -11.85
CA ARG A 144 -6.42 -12.56 -10.91
C ARG A 144 -5.68 -12.33 -9.60
N GLU A 145 -4.48 -12.89 -9.46
CA GLU A 145 -3.61 -12.67 -8.31
C GLU A 145 -2.97 -11.29 -8.34
N TRP A 146 -2.58 -10.81 -7.17
CA TRP A 146 -1.80 -9.60 -7.02
C TRP A 146 -0.32 -9.93 -7.19
N ILE A 147 0.36 -9.20 -8.08
CA ILE A 147 1.77 -9.41 -8.41
C ILE A 147 2.53 -8.08 -8.41
N GLY A 148 3.81 -8.13 -8.02
CA GLY A 148 4.79 -7.09 -8.32
C GLY A 148 5.34 -7.27 -9.75
N SER A 149 5.54 -6.17 -10.47
CA SER A 149 6.12 -6.21 -11.81
C SER A 149 6.75 -4.88 -12.20
N TRP A 150 7.83 -4.92 -12.98
CA TRP A 150 8.41 -3.75 -13.59
C TRP A 150 7.64 -3.38 -14.87
N VAL A 151 7.16 -2.13 -14.93
CA VAL A 151 6.37 -1.60 -16.04
C VAL A 151 7.02 -0.33 -16.56
N ARG A 152 7.15 -0.22 -17.88
CA ARG A 152 7.66 1.01 -18.51
C ARG A 152 6.70 2.18 -18.28
N VAL A 153 7.24 3.35 -17.97
CA VAL A 153 6.46 4.58 -17.72
C VAL A 153 5.51 4.90 -18.89
N ALA A 154 5.98 4.73 -20.14
CA ALA A 154 5.16 4.91 -21.34
C ALA A 154 3.92 4.00 -21.44
N LEU A 155 3.84 2.94 -20.62
CA LEU A 155 2.69 2.01 -20.57
C LEU A 155 1.75 2.31 -19.41
N THR A 156 1.93 3.45 -18.75
CA THR A 156 1.17 3.87 -17.58
C THR A 156 0.55 5.25 -17.81
N ALA A 157 -0.56 5.53 -17.17
CA ALA A 157 -1.31 6.77 -17.30
C ALA A 157 -2.12 7.04 -16.02
N ASN A 158 -2.70 8.25 -15.93
CA ASN A 158 -3.66 8.63 -14.89
C ASN A 158 -3.13 8.45 -13.45
N TRP A 159 -1.85 8.76 -13.21
CA TRP A 159 -1.25 8.70 -11.88
C TRP A 159 -1.92 9.68 -10.92
N ARG A 160 -2.23 9.21 -9.71
CA ARG A 160 -2.92 9.98 -8.68
C ARG A 160 -2.72 9.38 -7.30
N VAL A 161 -2.69 10.22 -6.27
CA VAL A 161 -2.63 9.77 -4.88
C VAL A 161 -3.99 9.23 -4.44
N ARG A 162 -3.99 8.02 -3.87
CA ARG A 162 -5.18 7.38 -3.32
C ARG A 162 -4.82 6.67 -2.03
N LEU A 163 -5.83 6.59 -1.16
CA LEU A 163 -5.83 5.68 -0.04
C LEU A 163 -6.22 4.27 -0.54
N VAL A 164 -5.40 3.26 -0.23
CA VAL A 164 -5.53 1.89 -0.75
C VAL A 164 -6.04 0.98 0.36
N HIS A 165 -7.14 0.27 0.10
CA HIS A 165 -7.81 -0.59 1.09
C HIS A 165 -7.78 -2.07 0.71
N HIS A 166 -7.41 -2.42 -0.52
CA HIS A 166 -7.58 -3.78 -1.01
C HIS A 166 -6.54 -4.72 -0.38
N PRO A 167 -6.94 -5.78 0.36
CA PRO A 167 -6.02 -6.63 1.11
C PRO A 167 -4.86 -7.20 0.27
N GLY A 168 -5.18 -7.74 -0.91
CA GLY A 168 -4.16 -8.28 -1.81
C GLY A 168 -3.16 -7.24 -2.34
N ALA A 169 -3.55 -5.97 -2.45
CA ALA A 169 -2.63 -4.89 -2.81
C ALA A 169 -1.74 -4.51 -1.62
N LEU A 170 -2.33 -4.42 -0.42
CA LEU A 170 -1.62 -4.09 0.82
C LEU A 170 -0.50 -5.08 1.12
N VAL A 171 -0.77 -6.38 0.98
CA VAL A 171 0.25 -7.44 1.13
C VAL A 171 1.45 -7.16 0.23
N ARG A 172 1.20 -6.97 -1.07
CA ARG A 172 2.28 -6.78 -2.04
C ARG A 172 3.01 -5.45 -1.86
N LEU A 173 2.31 -4.39 -1.45
CA LEU A 173 2.95 -3.11 -1.11
C LEU A 173 3.84 -3.25 0.13
N ARG A 174 3.41 -4.00 1.14
CA ARG A 174 4.21 -4.28 2.34
C ARG A 174 5.46 -5.10 1.98
N GLU A 175 5.30 -6.16 1.19
CA GLU A 175 6.41 -6.99 0.68
C GLU A 175 7.41 -6.17 -0.15
N ALA A 176 6.93 -5.20 -0.94
CA ALA A 176 7.78 -4.29 -1.70
C ALA A 176 8.44 -3.19 -0.85
N GLY A 177 8.22 -3.16 0.47
CA GLY A 177 8.77 -2.15 1.36
C GLY A 177 8.21 -0.75 1.09
N TRP A 178 6.96 -0.64 0.64
CA TRP A 178 6.30 0.66 0.45
C TRP A 178 6.19 1.38 1.80
N ALA A 179 6.67 2.62 1.87
CA ALA A 179 6.78 3.35 3.14
C ALA A 179 5.49 4.08 3.56
N GLY A 180 4.46 4.10 2.72
CA GLY A 180 3.21 4.83 3.03
C GLY A 180 2.48 4.32 4.27
N PHE A 181 2.79 3.11 4.76
CA PHE A 181 2.17 2.54 5.98
C PHE A 181 2.54 3.31 7.25
N TRP A 182 3.60 4.10 7.19
CA TRP A 182 4.17 4.82 8.32
C TRP A 182 3.79 6.31 8.30
N LEU A 183 2.99 6.75 7.32
CA LEU A 183 2.48 8.11 7.24
C LEU A 183 1.32 8.29 8.21
N ARG A 184 1.48 9.25 9.10
CA ARG A 184 0.46 9.72 10.04
C ARG A 184 -0.46 10.75 9.38
N PRO A 185 -1.70 10.92 9.89
CA PRO A 185 -2.68 11.83 9.29
C PRO A 185 -2.23 13.29 9.20
N HIS A 186 -1.38 13.77 10.12
CA HIS A 186 -0.85 15.14 10.09
C HIS A 186 0.39 15.28 9.19
N GLU A 187 1.09 14.19 8.86
CA GLU A 187 2.27 14.21 7.97
C GLU A 187 1.88 14.36 6.51
N PHE A 188 0.71 13.86 6.14
CA PHE A 188 0.22 13.95 4.77
C PHE A 188 -1.28 14.11 4.73
N GLN A 189 -1.72 15.28 4.26
CA GLN A 189 -3.09 15.55 3.87
C GLN A 189 -3.15 15.64 2.36
N CYS A 190 -3.88 14.70 1.73
CA CYS A 190 -3.98 14.66 0.27
C CYS A 190 -4.75 15.88 -0.26
N PRO A 191 -4.13 16.72 -1.12
CA PRO A 191 -4.83 17.82 -1.77
C PRO A 191 -6.07 17.37 -2.57
N PRO A 192 -7.03 18.26 -2.84
CA PRO A 192 -8.20 17.94 -3.65
C PRO A 192 -7.83 17.43 -5.05
N GLU A 193 -6.84 18.04 -5.68
CA GLU A 193 -6.32 17.64 -6.98
C GLU A 193 -5.31 16.49 -6.85
N ARG A 194 -5.84 15.28 -6.71
CA ARG A 194 -5.04 14.08 -6.39
C ARG A 194 -4.04 13.67 -7.48
N GLY A 195 -4.18 14.18 -8.70
CA GLY A 195 -3.33 13.84 -9.84
C GLY A 195 -2.26 14.88 -10.17
N SER A 196 -2.21 16.00 -9.43
CA SER A 196 -1.26 17.07 -9.72
C SER A 196 0.17 16.67 -9.35
N VAL A 197 1.14 17.28 -10.03
CA VAL A 197 2.58 17.06 -9.76
C VAL A 197 2.89 17.41 -8.30
N GLU A 198 2.31 18.49 -7.79
CA GLU A 198 2.45 18.98 -6.42
C GLU A 198 1.90 17.96 -5.42
N CYS A 199 0.75 17.34 -5.71
CA CYS A 199 0.17 16.30 -4.86
C CYS A 199 1.07 15.06 -4.78
N LEU A 200 1.66 14.65 -5.91
CA LEU A 200 2.61 13.53 -5.93
C LEU A 200 3.87 13.89 -5.15
N GLN A 201 4.44 15.09 -5.37
CA GLN A 201 5.62 15.58 -4.65
C GLN A 201 5.39 15.62 -3.14
N ALA A 202 4.29 16.21 -2.68
CA ALA A 202 3.95 16.29 -1.27
C ALA A 202 3.88 14.91 -0.60
N LEU A 203 3.35 13.89 -1.30
CA LEU A 203 3.34 12.52 -0.77
C LEU A 203 4.76 11.97 -0.60
N PHE A 204 5.65 12.14 -1.59
CA PHE A 204 7.02 11.62 -1.49
C PHE A 204 7.86 12.39 -0.48
N GLU A 205 7.67 13.70 -0.36
CA GLU A 205 8.30 14.51 0.68
C GLU A 205 7.94 13.99 2.07
N ALA A 206 6.65 13.71 2.31
CA ALA A 206 6.19 13.10 3.55
C ALA A 206 6.84 11.72 3.77
N ILE A 207 6.83 10.85 2.74
CA ILE A 207 7.47 9.52 2.81
C ILE A 207 8.96 9.63 3.16
N PHE A 208 9.70 10.51 2.51
CA PHE A 208 11.14 10.70 2.77
C PHE A 208 11.41 11.36 4.12
N ALA A 209 10.51 12.20 4.64
CA ALA A 209 10.61 12.73 5.99
C ALA A 209 10.48 11.61 7.02
N THR A 210 9.49 10.72 6.88
CA THR A 210 9.29 9.57 7.78
C THR A 210 10.51 8.65 7.80
N LEU A 211 11.15 8.42 6.65
CA LEU A 211 12.32 7.54 6.53
C LEU A 211 13.62 8.13 7.09
N ARG A 212 13.68 9.45 7.31
CA ARG A 212 14.85 10.15 7.86
C ARG A 212 14.83 10.21 9.39
N ARG A 213 13.78 9.69 10.04
CA ARG A 213 13.69 9.64 11.50
C ARG A 213 14.76 8.69 12.03
N PRO A 214 15.62 9.12 12.98
CA PRO A 214 16.50 8.20 13.68
C PRO A 214 15.66 7.15 14.44
N GLU A 215 16.18 5.92 14.47
CA GLU A 215 15.63 4.82 15.28
C GLU A 215 15.68 5.12 16.78
#